data_AF-A0A9X9MHS9-F1
#
_entry.id   AF-A0A9X9MHS9-F1
#
_cell.length_a   1.000
_cell.length_b   1.000
_cell.length_c   1.000
_cell.angle_alpha   90.00
_cell.angle_beta   90.00
_cell.angle_gamma   90.00
#
_symmetry.space_group_name_H-M   'P 1'
#
loop_
_entity.id
_entity.type
_entity.pdbx_description
1 polymer ?
#
loop_
_entity_poly.entity_id
_entity_poly.type
_entity_poly.pdbx_seq_one_letter_code
_entity_poly.pdbx_strand_id
1 'polypeptide(L)' 'MFWGCFAGPEKGPSLFWEKDWGSINSQKYCEKIVPLIDGMIMMRP' A
#
# COMPACT_ATOMS: atom_id res chain seq x y z
N MET A 1 -4.17 12.08 -0.01
CA MET A 1 -3.63 11.56 -1.30
C MET A 1 -4.17 10.13 -1.48
N PHE A 2 -4.18 9.53 -2.67
CA PHE A 2 -4.58 8.13 -2.82
C PHE A 2 -3.37 7.33 -3.31
N TRP A 3 -3.11 6.19 -2.67
CA TRP A 3 -2.13 5.23 -3.13
C TRP A 3 -2.85 3.93 -3.51
N GLY A 4 -2.46 3.35 -4.64
CA GLY A 4 -2.93 2.04 -5.07
C GLY A 4 -1.95 1.41 -6.03
N CYS A 5 -2.00 0.08 -6.13
CA CYS A 5 -1.18 -0.68 -7.05
C CYS A 5 -2.00 -1.69 -7.86
N PHE A 6 -1.36 -2.29 -8.85
CA PHE A 6 -1.85 -3.45 -9.58
C PHE A 6 -1.06 -4.69 -9.17
N ALA A 7 -1.73 -5.84 -9.15
CA ALA A 7 -1.09 -7.14 -8.95
C ALA A 7 -1.37 -8.01 -10.18
N GLY A 8 -0.51 -7.87 -11.20
CA GLY A 8 -0.76 -8.44 -12.51
C GLY A 8 -1.98 -7.79 -13.17
N PRO A 9 -2.96 -8.58 -13.67
CA PRO A 9 -4.17 -8.04 -14.31
C PRO A 9 -5.21 -7.53 -13.32
N GLU A 10 -5.02 -7.74 -12.02
CA GLU A 10 -5.99 -7.42 -10.98
C GLU A 10 -5.65 -6.12 -10.25
N LYS A 11 -6.68 -5.51 -9.66
CA LYS A 11 -6.50 -4.42 -8.71
C LYS A 11 -5.77 -4.93 -7.47
N GLY A 12 -4.67 -4.28 -7.13
CA GLY A 12 -3.93 -4.53 -5.89
C GLY A 12 -4.44 -3.70 -4.71
N PRO A 13 -3.78 -3.81 -3.56
CA PRO A 13 -4.07 -3.02 -2.39
C PRO A 13 -4.09 -1.53 -2.70
N SER A 14 -4.94 -0.81 -1.96
CA SER A 14 -5.04 0.63 -2.07
C SER A 14 -5.42 1.22 -0.73
N LEU A 15 -4.98 2.45 -0.47
CA LEU A 15 -5.28 3.18 0.75
C LEU A 15 -5.44 4.67 0.45
N PHE A 16 -6.29 5.33 1.25
CA PHE A 16 -6.29 6.77 1.32
C PHE A 16 -5.17 7.21 2.25
N TRP A 17 -4.29 8.04 1.72
CA TRP A 17 -3.16 8.60 2.45
C TRP A 17 -3.64 9.79 3.28
N GLU A 18 -3.64 9.59 4.59
CA GLU A 18 -4.15 10.53 5.57
C GLU A 18 -3.30 11.82 5.60
N LYS A 19 -3.96 12.94 5.94
CA LYS A 19 -3.32 14.26 5.91
C LYS A 19 -2.20 14.39 6.94
N ASP A 20 -2.38 13.78 8.10
CA ASP A 20 -1.41 13.76 9.21
C ASP A 20 -0.15 12.94 8.88
N TRP A 21 -0.21 12.04 7.90
CA TRP A 21 0.96 11.29 7.43
C TRP A 21 1.89 12.12 6.56
N GLY A 22 1.56 13.37 6.21
CA GLY A 22 2.41 14.25 5.40
C GLY A 22 2.70 13.69 4.01
N SER A 23 3.90 13.90 3.48
CA SER A 23 4.30 13.34 2.17
C SER A 23 4.78 11.89 2.27
N ILE A 24 4.60 11.13 1.18
CA ILE A 24 5.20 9.80 1.03
C ILE A 24 6.72 9.91 1.02
N ASN A 25 7.38 9.06 1.80
CA ASN A 25 8.83 8.85 1.79
C ASN A 25 9.12 7.35 2.04
N SER A 26 10.39 6.95 1.99
CA SER A 26 10.78 5.54 2.17
C SER A 26 10.26 4.95 3.48
N GLN A 27 10.45 5.65 4.60
CA GLN A 27 10.01 5.18 5.92
C GLN A 27 8.50 4.95 5.97
N LYS A 28 7.70 5.96 5.61
CA LYS A 28 6.23 5.87 5.69
C LYS A 28 5.67 4.90 4.66
N TYR A 29 6.34 4.73 3.52
CA TYR A 29 5.99 3.68 2.56
C TYR A 29 6.18 2.29 3.19
N CYS A 30 7.32 2.05 3.85
CA CYS A 30 7.55 0.81 4.58
C CYS A 30 6.54 0.60 5.72
N GLU A 31 6.14 1.64 6.44
CA GLU A 31 5.19 1.52 7.56
C GLU A 31 3.74 1.32 7.11
N LYS A 32 3.30 1.98 6.02
CA LYS A 32 1.88 2.05 5.64
C LYS A 32 1.52 1.16 4.45
N ILE A 33 2.46 0.93 3.53
CA ILE A 33 2.20 0.27 2.25
C ILE A 33 2.74 -1.15 2.22
N VAL A 34 3.97 -1.39 2.70
CA VAL A 34 4.57 -2.73 2.69
C VAL A 34 3.71 -3.77 3.41
N PRO A 35 3.11 -3.50 4.60
CA PRO A 35 2.26 -4.48 5.27
C PRO A 35 1.00 -4.84 4.49
N LEU A 36 0.45 -3.91 3.68
CA LEU A 36 -0.71 -4.19 2.84
C LEU A 36 -0.35 -5.12 1.68
N ILE A 37 0.82 -4.92 1.09
CA ILE A 37 1.33 -5.78 0.01
C ILE A 37 1.67 -7.15 0.59
N ASP A 38 2.38 -7.21 1.71
CA ASP A 38 2.74 -8.46 2.38
C ASP A 38 1.49 -9.27 2.76
N GLY A 39 0.51 -8.65 3.42
CA GLY A 39 -0.76 -9.31 3.76
C GLY A 39 -1.52 -9.82 2.54
N MET A 40 -1.51 -9.08 1.44
CA MET A 40 -2.11 -9.53 0.18
C MET A 40 -1.37 -10.73 -0.42
N ILE A 41 -0.04 -10.73 -0.41
CA ILE A 41 0.78 -11.84 -0.91
C ILE A 41 0.54 -13.09 -0.05
N MET A 42 0.55 -12.95 1.27
CA MET A 42 0.34 -14.07 2.21
C MET A 42 -1.06 -14.69 2.12
N MET A 43 -2.06 -13.92 1.69
CA MET A 43 -3.43 -14.43 1.47
C MET A 43 -3.63 -15.09 0.10
N ARG A 44 -2.65 -15.02 -0.80
CA ARG A 44 -2.71 -15.67 -2.11
C ARG A 44 -2.11 -17.08 -2.01
N PRO A 45 -2.83 -18.13 -2.45
CA PRO A 45 -2.36 -19.52 -2.40
C PRO A 45 -1.19 -19.78 -3.36
#